data_AF-A0AAE3GZ85-F1
#
_entry.id   AF-A0AAE3GZ85-F1
#
_cell.length_a   1.000
_cell.length_b   1.000
_cell.length_c   1.000
_cell.angle_alpha   90.00
_cell.angle_beta   90.00
_cell.angle_gamma   90.00
#
_symmetry.space_group_name_H-M   'P 1'
#
loop_
_entity.id
_entity.type
_entity.pdbx_description
1 polymer ?
#
loop_
_entity_poly.entity_id
_entity_poly.type
_entity_poly.pdbx_seq_one_letter_code
_entity_poly.pdbx_strand_id
1 'polypeptide(L)' 'MHTINQYREPIELPARVIKDLKRIKALGNINMYSKNQILVTCINLGYNSTAIWLSDNFYLYLKGMEKEF' A
#
# COMPACT_ATOMS: atom_id res chain seq x y z
N MET A 1 35.84 -12.41 -6.69
CA MET A 1 34.49 -12.50 -7.30
C MET A 1 33.48 -12.08 -6.24
N HIS A 2 32.93 -10.86 -6.31
CA HIS A 2 31.90 -10.40 -5.38
C HIS A 2 30.53 -10.87 -5.90
N THR A 3 29.99 -11.91 -5.28
CA THR A 3 28.57 -12.26 -5.38
C THR A 3 27.78 -11.17 -4.67
N ILE A 4 27.34 -10.17 -5.44
CA ILE A 4 26.22 -9.31 -5.04
C ILE A 4 24.97 -10.18 -5.01
N ASN A 5 24.74 -10.83 -3.87
CA ASN A 5 23.40 -11.25 -3.49
C ASN A 5 22.58 -9.96 -3.43
N GLN A 6 21.86 -9.67 -4.51
CA GLN A 6 20.77 -8.71 -4.50
C GLN A 6 19.72 -9.29 -3.55
N TYR A 7 19.87 -8.99 -2.26
CA TYR A 7 18.79 -9.14 -1.30
C TYR A 7 17.62 -8.37 -1.90
N ARG A 8 16.67 -9.10 -2.46
CA ARG A 8 15.31 -8.59 -2.65
C ARG A 8 14.79 -8.42 -1.25
N GLU A 9 15.13 -7.30 -0.60
CA GLU A 9 14.52 -6.92 0.66
C GLU A 9 13.01 -7.09 0.47
N PRO A 10 12.31 -7.74 1.41
CA PRO A 10 10.87 -7.78 1.36
C PRO A 10 10.40 -6.33 1.21
N ILE A 11 9.61 -6.07 0.18
CA ILE A 11 8.94 -4.80 -0.02
C ILE A 11 7.94 -4.71 1.15
N GLU A 12 8.40 -4.21 2.29
CA GLU A 12 7.58 -4.06 3.47
C GLU A 12 6.81 -2.76 3.36
N LEU A 13 5.49 -2.90 3.32
CA LEU A 13 4.59 -1.77 3.45
C LEU A 13 4.86 -1.10 4.81
N PRO A 14 5.02 0.22 4.87
CA PRO A 14 5.18 0.90 6.15
C PRO A 14 4.02 0.54 7.09
N ALA A 15 4.30 0.25 8.36
CA ALA A 15 3.29 -0.21 9.32
C ALA A 15 2.06 0.72 9.39
N ARG A 16 2.27 2.03 9.24
CA ARG A 16 1.20 3.02 9.15
C ARG A 16 0.31 2.83 7.92
N VAL A 17 0.92 2.63 6.75
CA VAL A 17 0.21 2.39 5.49
C VAL A 17 -0.65 1.13 5.62
N ILE A 18 -0.11 0.05 6.19
CA ILE A 18 -0.87 -1.18 6.45
C ILE A 18 -2.07 -0.91 7.37
N LYS A 19 -1.87 -0.20 8.48
CA LYS A 19 -2.93 0.12 9.45
C LYS A 19 -4.07 0.91 8.80
N ASP A 20 -3.73 1.94 8.02
CA ASP A 20 -4.70 2.80 7.34
C ASP A 20 -5.44 2.02 6.25
N LEU A 21 -4.74 1.21 5.45
CA LEU A 21 -5.34 0.35 4.42
C LEU A 21 -6.29 -0.70 5.01
N LYS A 22 -5.96 -1.30 6.17
CA LYS A 22 -6.87 -2.22 6.87
C LYS A 22 -8.17 -1.54 7.27
N ARG A 23 -8.11 -0.27 7.69
CA ARG A 23 -9.31 0.52 8.00
C ARG A 23 -10.14 0.84 6.76
N ILE A 24 -9.49 1.21 5.66
CA ILE A 24 -10.16 1.47 4.37
C ILE A 24 -10.86 0.19 3.87
N LYS A 25 -10.16 -0.95 3.91
CA LYS A 25 -10.72 -2.25 3.53
C LYS A 25 -11.93 -2.63 4.39
N ALA A 26 -11.90 -2.31 5.68
CA ALA A 26 -13.01 -2.57 6.61
C ALA A 26 -14.28 -1.76 6.30
N LEU A 27 -14.21 -0.69 5.49
CA LEU A 27 -15.40 0.03 5.02
C LEU A 27 -16.25 -0.79 4.05
N GLY A 28 -15.66 -1.79 3.38
CA GLY A 28 -16.37 -2.75 2.52
C GLY A 28 -16.88 -2.21 1.19
N ASN A 29 -16.83 -0.89 0.95
CA ASN A 29 -17.35 -0.25 -0.26
C ASN A 29 -16.25 0.35 -1.17
N ILE A 30 -14.98 0.12 -0.86
CA ILE A 30 -13.84 0.66 -1.61
C ILE A 30 -13.18 -0.46 -2.41
N ASN A 31 -12.97 -0.23 -3.70
CA ASN A 31 -12.18 -1.13 -4.53
C ASN A 31 -10.70 -1.00 -4.17
N MET A 32 -10.18 -1.99 -3.44
CA MET A 32 -8.78 -2.06 -3.00
C MET A 32 -7.78 -2.33 -4.15
N TYR A 33 -8.23 -2.43 -5.41
CA TYR A 33 -7.37 -2.46 -6.59
C TYR A 33 -7.40 -1.15 -7.39
N SER A 34 -8.28 -0.20 -7.03
CA SER A 34 -8.36 1.10 -7.69
C SER A 34 -7.55 2.15 -6.95
N LYS A 35 -6.42 2.55 -7.54
CA LYS A 35 -5.56 3.63 -7.00
C LYS A 35 -6.39 4.86 -6.65
N ASN A 36 -7.23 5.32 -7.58
CA ASN A 36 -8.02 6.53 -7.40
C ASN A 36 -9.00 6.43 -6.24
N GLN A 37 -9.72 5.31 -6.09
CA GLN A 37 -10.66 5.15 -4.98
C GLN A 37 -9.95 5.12 -3.63
N ILE A 38 -8.81 4.43 -3.53
CA ILE A 38 -8.04 4.36 -2.29
C ILE A 38 -7.47 5.75 -1.96
N LEU A 39 -6.91 6.46 -2.93
CA LEU A 39 -6.36 7.81 -2.71
C LEU A 39 -7.44 8.81 -2.25
N VAL A 40 -8.60 8.84 -2.92
CA VAL A 40 -9.73 9.69 -2.51
C VAL A 40 -10.18 9.35 -1.10
N THR A 41 -10.27 8.05 -0.77
CA THR A 41 -10.65 7.61 0.58
C THR A 41 -9.61 8.01 1.62
N CYS A 42 -8.32 7.85 1.33
CA CYS A 42 -7.24 8.31 2.20
C CYS A 42 -7.36 9.82 2.49
N ILE A 43 -7.60 10.64 1.48
CA ILE A 43 -7.76 12.09 1.64
C ILE A 43 -8.99 12.40 2.51
N ASN A 44 -10.14 11.77 2.23
CA ASN A 44 -11.38 11.98 2.98
C ASN A 44 -11.25 11.58 4.47
N LEU A 45 -10.41 10.58 4.78
CA LEU A 45 -10.16 10.12 6.15
C LEU A 45 -8.96 10.81 6.83
N GLY A 46 -8.28 11.74 6.15
CA GLY A 46 -7.10 12.44 6.67
C GLY A 46 -5.80 11.60 6.68
N TYR A 47 -5.76 10.47 5.96
CA TYR A 47 -4.59 9.60 5.83
C TYR A 47 -3.60 10.12 4.77
N ASN A 48 -3.23 11.39 4.86
CA ASN A 48 -2.46 12.09 3.83
C ASN A 48 -1.10 11.44 3.53
N SER A 49 -0.37 10.99 4.54
CA SER A 49 0.92 10.32 4.31
C SER A 49 0.76 8.96 3.62
N THR A 50 -0.35 8.26 3.88
CA THR A 50 -0.68 7.00 3.19
C THR A 50 -1.11 7.28 1.75
N ALA A 51 -1.85 8.37 1.50
CA ALA A 51 -2.16 8.82 0.15
C ALA A 51 -0.90 9.16 -0.66
N ILE A 52 0.03 9.93 -0.09
CA ILE A 52 1.31 10.27 -0.72
C ILE A 52 2.09 9.00 -1.03
N TRP A 53 2.25 8.11 -0.04
CA TRP A 53 2.99 6.87 -0.23
C TRP A 53 2.37 6.01 -1.34
N LEU A 54 1.04 5.83 -1.35
CA LEU A 54 0.34 5.07 -2.38
C LEU A 54 0.41 5.73 -3.77
N SER A 55 0.47 7.07 -3.83
CA SER A 55 0.65 7.78 -5.09
C SER A 55 1.94 7.35 -5.77
N ASP A 56 3.02 7.23 -5.01
CA ASP A 56 4.35 6.94 -5.52
C ASP A 56 4.63 5.43 -5.63
N ASN A 57 3.97 4.63 -4.79
CA ASN A 57 4.30 3.21 -4.57
C ASN A 57 3.14 2.24 -4.87
N PHE A 58 2.18 2.63 -5.70
CA PHE A 58 0.97 1.82 -5.93
C PHE A 58 1.27 0.39 -6.41
N TYR A 59 2.27 0.20 -7.27
CA TYR A 59 2.71 -1.13 -7.72
C TYR A 59 3.22 -2.01 -6.57
N LEU A 60 3.95 -1.41 -5.62
CA LEU A 60 4.45 -2.11 -4.44
C LEU A 60 3.30 -2.57 -3.53
N TYR A 61 2.28 -1.72 -3.38
CA TYR A 61 1.05 -2.07 -2.68
C TYR A 61 0.34 -3.27 -3.33
N LEU A 62 0.11 -3.24 -4.66
CA LEU A 62 -0.54 -4.35 -5.36
C LEU A 62 0.23 -5.67 -5.18
N LYS A 63 1.56 -5.62 -5.32
CA LYS A 63 2.42 -6.79 -5.10
C LYS A 63 2.40 -7.29 -3.65
N GLY A 64 2.19 -6.39 -2.69
CA GLY A 64 1.99 -6.75 -1.28
C GLY A 64 0.64 -7.44 -1.04
N MET A 65 -0.43 -6.95 -1.68
CA MET A 65 -1.76 -7.54 -1.60
C MET A 65 -1.82 -8.98 -2.15
N GLU A 66 -1.08 -9.28 -3.22
CA GLU A 66 -0.96 -10.63 -3.80
C GLU A 66 -0.26 -11.64 -2.87
N LYS A 67 0.41 -11.19 -1.80
CA LYS A 67 1.06 -12.07 -0.82
C LYS A 67 0.23 -12.31 0.43
N GLU A 68 -0.73 -11.43 0.73
CA GLU A 68 -1.62 -11.54 1.91
C GLU A 68 -2.98 -12.21 1.58
N PHE A 69 -3.19 -12.63 0.33
CA PHE A 69 -4.36 -13.34 -0.18
C PHE A 69 -3.94 -14.53 -1.03
#